data_AF-A0A0S7Y8V6-F1
#
_entry.id   AF-A0A0S7Y8V6-F1
#
_cell.length_a   1.000
_cell.length_b   1.000
_cell.length_c   1.000
_cell.angle_alpha   90.00
_cell.angle_beta   90.00
_cell.angle_gamma   90.00
#
_symmetry.space_group_name_H-M   'P 1'
#
loop_
_entity.id
_entity.type
_entity.pdbx_description
1 polymer ?
#
loop_
_entity_poly.entity_id
_entity_poly.type
_entity_poly.pdbx_seq_one_letter_code
_entity_poly.pdbx_strand_id
1 'polypeptide(L)'
;MAQDLRLSLEYVGGVVVYLNGEELARGHMPAGRVQRDTLAENYPDDLHCEPEGMYLQDPRKNPAAFARRYRKLVDVAVPAKRLRKGANVLAVEVHRAPINEAAIAAKRVPVSGMYVVPGLWAYAGLKNLSLTSASGAGVAPNVARPKGIQVWNVAPFGTITAFDYGDPGEPLPIAVAAARNSVFSGRLVVSSDQTIKGLKVTVGDLRLAEGGATLPQSAVRVQYAEPAVAAKCWTPPNRFNGLLDAIPAEIPVTQKGPSAGAVASLWFTVRVPKDARAGTYEGAVTVAAMGLKTTAVPFRVTVSGWTMPDPKGFRQHHLTFVSQEAVAKHYGVPLWSEKHFELMGKSLALLAEVNSREIPINLGVDFYGVSGNEESMVRWVKQPDGSFTYDFSVFDKYLDLVAKTIGKPLPLRLNCWG
;
A
#
# COMPACT_ATOMS: atom_id res chain seq x y z
N MET A 1 -18.20 22.03 25.46
CA MET A 1 -18.68 21.00 24.51
C MET A 1 -18.73 21.64 23.14
N ALA A 2 -18.51 20.85 22.08
CA ALA A 2 -18.66 21.35 20.71
C ALA A 2 -20.09 21.88 20.49
N GLN A 3 -20.21 23.05 19.89
CA GLN A 3 -21.49 23.67 19.56
C GLN A 3 -21.59 23.87 18.05
N ASP A 4 -22.80 24.20 17.58
CA ASP A 4 -23.10 24.74 16.25
C ASP A 4 -22.42 24.03 15.05
N LEU A 5 -22.19 22.73 15.21
CA LEU A 5 -21.51 21.89 14.23
C LEU A 5 -22.36 21.75 12.96
N ARG A 6 -21.73 22.00 11.80
CA ARG A 6 -22.34 21.89 10.46
C ARG A 6 -21.51 20.97 9.58
N LEU A 7 -22.15 19.93 9.08
CA LEU A 7 -21.56 18.98 8.14
C LEU A 7 -21.98 19.32 6.71
N SER A 8 -20.99 19.42 5.83
CA SER A 8 -21.18 19.53 4.38
C SER A 8 -20.36 18.46 3.66
N LEU A 9 -20.96 17.85 2.63
CA LEU A 9 -20.39 16.78 1.84
C LEU A 9 -20.61 17.06 0.35
N GLU A 10 -19.60 16.76 -0.46
CA GLU A 10 -19.71 16.65 -1.91
C GLU A 10 -19.28 15.24 -2.33
N TYR A 11 -20.13 14.55 -3.08
CA TYR A 11 -19.98 13.10 -3.34
C TYR A 11 -20.55 12.68 -4.69
N VAL A 12 -20.28 11.44 -5.08
CA VAL A 12 -20.84 10.74 -6.25
C VAL A 12 -21.59 9.51 -5.74
N GLY A 13 -22.76 9.23 -6.32
CA GLY A 13 -23.68 8.21 -5.83
C GLY A 13 -24.60 8.76 -4.74
N GLY A 14 -24.73 8.03 -3.64
CA GLY A 14 -25.54 8.41 -2.48
C GLY A 14 -24.73 8.28 -1.21
N VAL A 15 -25.17 8.94 -0.14
CA VAL A 15 -24.50 8.88 1.16
C VAL A 15 -25.47 8.67 2.29
N VAL A 16 -25.02 7.94 3.31
CA VAL A 16 -25.63 7.91 4.63
C VAL A 16 -24.57 8.33 5.65
N VAL A 17 -24.92 9.27 6.51
CA VAL A 17 -24.06 9.78 7.56
C VAL A 17 -24.58 9.28 8.89
N TYR A 18 -23.70 8.71 9.69
CA TYR A 18 -24.01 8.26 11.05
C TYR A 18 -23.17 9.04 12.06
N LEU A 19 -23.79 9.42 13.17
CA LEU A 19 -23.13 9.95 14.35
C LEU A 19 -23.26 8.91 15.47
N ASN A 20 -22.14 8.41 15.98
CA ASN A 20 -22.10 7.44 17.06
C ASN A 20 -22.94 6.18 16.79
N GLY A 21 -23.00 5.75 15.52
CA GLY A 21 -23.74 4.55 15.08
C GLY A 21 -25.21 4.80 14.74
N GLU A 22 -25.72 6.00 15.00
CA GLU A 22 -27.08 6.38 14.66
C GLU A 22 -27.12 7.28 13.43
N GLU A 23 -28.12 7.12 12.57
CA GLU A 23 -28.23 7.94 11.37
C GLU A 23 -28.43 9.43 11.71
N LEU A 24 -27.65 10.29 11.05
CA LEU A 24 -27.70 11.73 11.16
C LEU A 24 -28.43 12.35 9.98
N ALA A 25 -28.04 11.96 8.77
CA ALA A 25 -28.62 12.41 7.52
C ALA A 25 -28.29 11.41 6.40
N ARG A 26 -29.07 11.44 5.33
CA ARG A 26 -28.75 10.75 4.08
C ARG A 26 -29.04 11.66 2.90
N GLY A 27 -28.40 11.41 1.77
CA GLY A 27 -28.62 12.14 0.54
C GLY A 27 -28.56 11.23 -0.68
N HIS A 28 -29.53 11.39 -1.58
CA HIS A 28 -29.71 10.59 -2.79
C HIS A 28 -29.74 9.08 -2.54
N MET A 29 -30.42 8.69 -1.45
CA MET A 29 -30.59 7.31 -1.01
C MET A 29 -32.08 7.03 -0.87
N PRO A 30 -32.57 5.83 -1.22
CA PRO A 30 -33.97 5.47 -1.08
C PRO A 30 -34.44 5.58 0.37
N ALA A 31 -35.75 5.76 0.55
CA ALA A 31 -36.39 5.66 1.86
C ALA A 31 -36.28 4.22 2.42
N GLY A 32 -36.25 4.10 3.75
CA GLY A 32 -36.21 2.81 4.44
C GLY A 32 -34.80 2.30 4.76
N ARG A 33 -34.70 0.98 5.00
CA ARG A 33 -33.48 0.32 5.45
C ARG A 33 -32.43 0.30 4.35
N VAL A 34 -31.24 0.81 4.66
CA VAL A 34 -30.07 0.75 3.79
C VAL A 34 -29.25 -0.49 4.12
N GLN A 35 -28.92 -1.28 3.10
CA GLN A 35 -28.07 -2.46 3.14
C GLN A 35 -26.83 -2.23 2.26
N ARG A 36 -25.83 -3.11 2.39
CA ARG A 36 -24.56 -2.99 1.64
C ARG A 36 -24.72 -2.92 0.13
N ASP A 37 -25.77 -3.54 -0.40
CA ASP A 37 -26.10 -3.60 -1.83
C ASP A 37 -27.18 -2.59 -2.24
N THR A 38 -27.70 -1.80 -1.30
CA THR A 38 -28.66 -0.74 -1.60
C THR A 38 -28.02 0.31 -2.49
N LEU A 39 -28.66 0.57 -3.62
CA LEU A 39 -28.21 1.52 -4.61
C LEU A 39 -28.68 2.93 -4.25
N ALA A 40 -27.84 3.91 -4.56
CA ALA A 40 -28.23 5.31 -4.56
C ALA A 40 -29.19 5.61 -5.71
N GLU A 41 -29.81 6.78 -5.68
CA GLU A 41 -30.69 7.24 -6.75
C GLU A 41 -29.96 7.31 -8.11
N ASN A 42 -30.68 7.01 -9.18
CA ASN A 42 -30.19 7.10 -10.56
C ASN A 42 -29.70 8.51 -10.89
N TYR A 43 -28.65 8.59 -11.70
CA TYR A 43 -28.31 9.81 -12.40
C TYR A 43 -29.12 9.95 -13.69
N PRO A 44 -29.22 11.15 -14.27
CA PRO A 44 -29.71 11.32 -15.64
C PRO A 44 -28.94 10.44 -16.62
N ASP A 45 -29.63 9.90 -17.63
CA ASP A 45 -29.05 8.93 -18.59
C ASP A 45 -27.84 9.48 -19.34
N ASP A 46 -27.79 10.78 -19.54
CA ASP A 46 -26.75 11.48 -20.28
C ASP A 46 -25.56 11.94 -19.41
N LEU A 47 -25.47 11.55 -18.12
CA LEU A 47 -24.45 12.07 -17.17
C LEU A 47 -23.00 12.03 -17.72
N HIS A 48 -22.68 11.01 -18.51
CA HIS A 48 -21.36 10.82 -19.10
C HIS A 48 -21.41 10.65 -20.63
N CYS A 49 -22.50 11.12 -21.24
CA CYS A 49 -22.69 11.09 -22.67
C CYS A 49 -22.42 12.49 -23.25
N GLU A 50 -21.64 12.51 -24.32
CA GLU A 50 -21.41 13.65 -25.18
C GLU A 50 -22.26 13.50 -26.46
N PRO A 51 -22.33 14.55 -27.30
CA PRO A 51 -22.98 14.47 -28.61
C PRO A 51 -22.50 13.27 -29.46
N GLU A 52 -23.34 12.89 -30.43
CA GLU A 52 -23.11 11.74 -31.33
C GLU A 52 -22.92 10.37 -30.62
N GLY A 53 -23.36 10.27 -29.35
CA GLY A 53 -23.24 9.06 -28.55
C GLY A 53 -21.83 8.79 -28.06
N MET A 54 -20.99 9.83 -27.97
CA MET A 54 -19.62 9.73 -27.44
C MET A 54 -19.63 9.65 -25.91
N TYR A 55 -18.64 8.98 -25.33
CA TYR A 55 -18.43 9.00 -23.88
C TYR A 55 -17.56 10.20 -23.50
N LEU A 56 -17.92 10.86 -22.40
CA LEU A 56 -17.11 11.91 -21.77
C LEU A 56 -15.80 11.30 -21.23
N GLN A 57 -14.82 11.04 -22.08
CA GLN A 57 -13.58 10.33 -21.69
C GLN A 57 -12.53 11.25 -21.08
N ASP A 58 -12.50 12.51 -21.47
CA ASP A 58 -11.55 13.49 -20.95
C ASP A 58 -12.30 14.60 -20.20
N PRO A 59 -12.28 14.60 -18.86
CA PRO A 59 -13.03 15.57 -18.07
C PRO A 59 -12.49 17.01 -18.24
N ARG A 60 -11.28 17.18 -18.78
CA ARG A 60 -10.69 18.50 -19.02
C ARG A 60 -11.33 19.18 -20.24
N LYS A 61 -11.87 18.41 -21.18
CA LYS A 61 -12.55 18.95 -22.38
C LYS A 61 -13.96 19.44 -22.08
N ASN A 62 -14.62 18.82 -21.10
CA ASN A 62 -15.96 19.22 -20.67
C ASN A 62 -16.12 19.13 -19.14
N PRO A 63 -15.47 20.05 -18.38
CA PRO A 63 -15.48 20.02 -16.92
C PRO A 63 -16.88 20.25 -16.34
N ALA A 64 -17.73 21.01 -17.03
CA ALA A 64 -19.10 21.28 -16.60
C ALA A 64 -19.95 20.01 -16.66
N ALA A 65 -19.93 19.27 -17.78
CA ALA A 65 -20.63 17.99 -17.87
C ALA A 65 -20.08 16.99 -16.84
N PHE A 66 -18.77 16.95 -16.65
CA PHE A 66 -18.15 16.08 -15.67
C PHE A 66 -18.61 16.41 -14.23
N ALA A 67 -18.74 17.69 -13.89
CA ALA A 67 -19.13 18.15 -12.55
C ALA A 67 -20.57 17.77 -12.15
N ARG A 68 -21.45 17.48 -13.12
CA ARG A 68 -22.86 17.07 -12.88
C ARG A 68 -23.00 15.85 -11.95
N ARG A 69 -21.97 15.01 -11.87
CA ARG A 69 -21.99 13.83 -10.98
C ARG A 69 -21.90 14.19 -9.51
N TYR A 70 -21.39 15.39 -9.17
CA TYR A 70 -21.20 15.79 -7.79
C TYR A 70 -22.53 16.23 -7.16
N ARG A 71 -23.05 15.38 -6.29
CA ARG A 71 -24.18 15.61 -5.41
C ARG A 71 -23.69 16.23 -4.09
N LYS A 72 -24.59 16.88 -3.36
CA LYS A 72 -24.23 17.60 -2.13
C LYS A 72 -25.19 17.30 -0.98
N LEU A 73 -24.65 17.30 0.24
CA LEU A 73 -25.37 17.58 1.47
C LEU A 73 -24.76 18.85 2.05
N VAL A 74 -25.58 19.84 2.40
CA VAL A 74 -25.11 21.17 2.78
C VAL A 74 -25.65 21.53 4.15
N ASP A 75 -24.75 21.98 5.03
CA ASP A 75 -25.05 22.56 6.35
C ASP A 75 -25.95 21.71 7.26
N VAL A 76 -25.79 20.38 7.17
CA VAL A 76 -26.47 19.41 8.02
C VAL A 76 -26.07 19.69 9.47
N ALA A 77 -27.05 20.05 10.30
CA ALA A 77 -26.81 20.29 11.72
C ALA A 77 -26.39 18.99 12.42
N VAL A 78 -25.31 19.05 13.19
CA VAL A 78 -24.91 17.97 14.11
C VAL A 78 -25.41 18.36 15.52
N PRO A 79 -26.51 17.76 16.03
CA PRO A 79 -27.10 18.22 17.29
C PRO A 79 -26.19 17.93 18.47
N ALA A 80 -25.87 18.95 19.27
CA ALA A 80 -25.00 18.81 20.45
C ALA A 80 -25.50 17.73 21.43
N LYS A 81 -26.84 17.54 21.54
CA LYS A 81 -27.46 16.50 22.37
C LYS A 81 -27.14 15.06 21.96
N ARG A 82 -26.66 14.84 20.73
CA ARG A 82 -26.24 13.52 20.21
C ARG A 82 -24.74 13.29 20.35
N LEU A 83 -24.00 14.31 20.80
CA LEU A 83 -22.61 14.17 21.16
C LEU A 83 -22.51 13.56 22.56
N ARG A 84 -21.46 12.77 22.76
CA ARG A 84 -21.12 12.19 24.07
C ARG A 84 -19.79 12.74 24.56
N LYS A 85 -19.54 12.61 25.87
CA LYS A 85 -18.23 12.87 26.46
C LYS A 85 -17.20 11.90 25.87
N GLY A 86 -16.01 12.40 25.51
CA GLY A 86 -14.95 11.62 24.89
C GLY A 86 -15.07 11.54 23.36
N ALA A 87 -14.72 10.39 22.79
CA ALA A 87 -14.67 10.19 21.34
C ALA A 87 -16.08 10.11 20.73
N ASN A 88 -16.30 10.95 19.70
CA ASN A 88 -17.48 10.90 18.84
C ASN A 88 -17.05 10.43 17.45
N VAL A 89 -17.84 9.56 16.82
CA VAL A 89 -17.53 9.01 15.50
C VAL A 89 -18.55 9.51 14.50
N LEU A 90 -18.06 10.21 13.47
CA LEU A 90 -18.83 10.55 12.28
C LEU A 90 -18.45 9.57 11.17
N ALA A 91 -19.37 8.68 10.80
CA ALA A 91 -19.17 7.72 9.72
C ALA A 91 -19.92 8.19 8.47
N VAL A 92 -19.27 8.11 7.31
CA VAL A 92 -19.87 8.40 6.00
C VAL A 92 -19.84 7.12 5.17
N GLU A 93 -21.01 6.57 4.90
CA GLU A 93 -21.20 5.43 4.02
C GLU A 93 -21.55 5.95 2.62
N VAL A 94 -20.76 5.57 1.61
CA VAL A 94 -20.97 5.98 0.21
C VAL A 94 -21.51 4.80 -0.58
N HIS A 95 -22.68 4.97 -1.18
CA HIS A 95 -23.35 3.96 -2.00
C HIS A 95 -23.23 4.31 -3.47
N ARG A 96 -22.99 3.29 -4.30
CA ARG A 96 -22.98 3.46 -5.75
C ARG A 96 -24.39 3.74 -6.26
N ALA A 97 -24.50 4.66 -7.22
CA ALA A 97 -25.68 4.73 -8.07
C ALA A 97 -25.65 3.62 -9.14
N PRO A 98 -26.79 3.26 -9.74
CA PRO A 98 -26.84 2.43 -10.93
C PRO A 98 -26.06 3.07 -12.07
N ILE A 99 -25.39 2.24 -12.86
CA ILE A 99 -24.64 2.70 -14.05
C ILE A 99 -25.66 2.92 -15.16
N ASN A 100 -25.67 4.10 -15.78
CA ASN A 100 -26.57 4.40 -16.90
C ASN A 100 -26.22 3.55 -18.13
N GLU A 101 -27.21 2.92 -18.76
CA GLU A 101 -27.02 2.11 -19.96
C GLU A 101 -26.42 2.91 -21.12
N ALA A 102 -26.86 4.16 -21.29
CA ALA A 102 -26.32 5.06 -22.29
C ALA A 102 -24.81 5.32 -22.12
N ALA A 103 -24.32 5.39 -20.87
CA ALA A 103 -22.89 5.53 -20.59
C ALA A 103 -22.10 4.25 -20.93
N ILE A 104 -22.72 3.07 -20.78
CA ILE A 104 -22.14 1.78 -21.17
C ILE A 104 -22.04 1.69 -22.70
N ALA A 105 -23.11 2.06 -23.40
CA ALA A 105 -23.23 2.01 -24.86
C ALA A 105 -22.47 3.13 -25.59
N ALA A 106 -22.09 4.20 -24.89
CA ALA A 106 -21.39 5.33 -25.47
C ALA A 106 -20.03 4.95 -26.08
N LYS A 107 -19.74 5.52 -27.26
CA LYS A 107 -18.52 5.27 -28.03
C LYS A 107 -17.31 5.85 -27.30
N ARG A 108 -16.23 5.07 -27.27
CA ARG A 108 -14.94 5.44 -26.68
C ARG A 108 -13.84 5.36 -27.74
N VAL A 109 -12.83 6.20 -27.60
CA VAL A 109 -11.66 6.22 -28.49
C VAL A 109 -10.44 5.70 -27.73
N PRO A 110 -9.59 4.88 -28.36
CA PRO A 110 -8.32 4.49 -27.77
C PRO A 110 -7.47 5.72 -27.42
N VAL A 111 -6.85 5.70 -26.26
CA VAL A 111 -5.88 6.69 -25.80
C VAL A 111 -4.50 6.06 -25.71
N SER A 112 -3.46 6.89 -25.86
CA SER A 112 -2.03 6.54 -25.83
C SER A 112 -1.55 5.63 -26.97
N GLY A 113 -0.23 5.48 -27.09
CA GLY A 113 0.41 4.58 -28.07
C GLY A 113 0.15 3.08 -27.83
N MET A 114 -0.48 2.70 -26.72
CA MET A 114 -0.89 1.32 -26.42
C MET A 114 -2.38 1.06 -26.69
N TYR A 115 -3.09 2.00 -27.32
CA TYR A 115 -4.51 1.87 -27.70
C TYR A 115 -5.46 1.50 -26.55
N VAL A 116 -5.19 2.00 -25.35
CA VAL A 116 -6.00 1.72 -24.15
C VAL A 116 -7.36 2.39 -24.30
N VAL A 117 -8.46 1.66 -24.15
CA VAL A 117 -9.80 2.26 -24.10
C VAL A 117 -10.13 2.62 -22.64
N PRO A 118 -10.42 3.89 -22.31
CA PRO A 118 -10.77 4.28 -20.95
C PRO A 118 -12.00 3.54 -20.42
N GLY A 119 -11.98 3.22 -19.12
CA GLY A 119 -13.13 2.65 -18.41
C GLY A 119 -14.23 3.70 -18.13
N LEU A 120 -15.23 3.28 -17.37
CA LEU A 120 -16.28 4.17 -16.86
C LEU A 120 -15.78 5.00 -15.67
N TRP A 121 -16.27 6.22 -15.55
CA TRP A 121 -16.14 7.01 -14.33
C TRP A 121 -16.84 6.34 -13.15
N ALA A 122 -16.35 6.63 -11.95
CA ALA A 122 -16.92 6.09 -10.73
C ALA A 122 -18.35 6.61 -10.48
N TYR A 123 -19.24 5.70 -10.10
CA TYR A 123 -20.63 5.98 -9.66
C TYR A 123 -20.77 6.01 -8.12
N ALA A 124 -19.64 6.00 -7.42
CA ALA A 124 -19.51 6.16 -5.98
C ALA A 124 -18.22 6.93 -5.70
N GLY A 125 -18.24 7.88 -4.78
CA GLY A 125 -17.01 8.54 -4.34
C GLY A 125 -17.27 9.71 -3.40
N LEU A 126 -16.30 10.03 -2.54
CA LEU A 126 -16.31 11.23 -1.72
C LEU A 126 -15.33 12.23 -2.32
N LYS A 127 -15.81 13.45 -2.64
CA LYS A 127 -14.97 14.52 -3.16
C LYS A 127 -14.51 15.47 -2.06
N ASN A 128 -15.44 15.97 -1.25
CA ASN A 128 -15.16 16.90 -0.16
C ASN A 128 -16.00 16.53 1.07
N LEU A 129 -15.41 16.76 2.24
CA LEU A 129 -16.06 16.67 3.54
C LEU A 129 -15.59 17.84 4.39
N SER A 130 -16.51 18.54 5.03
CA SER A 130 -16.19 19.55 6.03
C SER A 130 -17.14 19.46 7.22
N LEU A 131 -16.56 19.60 8.42
CA LEU A 131 -17.29 19.77 9.66
C LEU A 131 -16.83 21.08 10.29
N THR A 132 -17.71 22.07 10.33
CA THR A 132 -17.38 23.43 10.80
C THR A 132 -18.19 23.78 12.05
N SER A 133 -17.67 24.72 12.85
CA SER A 133 -18.39 25.39 13.94
C SER A 133 -18.12 26.88 13.77
N ALA A 134 -19.18 27.69 13.70
CA ALA A 134 -19.03 29.13 13.54
C ALA A 134 -18.52 29.78 14.83
N SER A 135 -18.90 29.25 15.99
CA SER A 135 -18.41 29.71 17.30
C SER A 135 -16.97 29.27 17.60
N GLY A 136 -16.51 28.17 16.99
CA GLY A 136 -15.25 27.51 17.35
C GLY A 136 -15.24 26.90 18.76
N ALA A 137 -16.37 26.95 19.48
CA ALA A 137 -16.43 26.58 20.87
C ALA A 137 -16.26 25.06 21.02
N GLY A 138 -15.23 24.65 21.76
CA GLY A 138 -15.01 23.24 22.11
C GLY A 138 -14.58 22.35 20.94
N VAL A 139 -14.04 22.93 19.87
CA VAL A 139 -13.45 22.21 18.72
C VAL A 139 -12.06 22.76 18.41
N ALA A 140 -11.17 21.88 17.94
CA ALA A 140 -9.88 22.26 17.38
C ALA A 140 -9.89 21.89 15.88
N PRO A 141 -9.57 22.81 14.95
CA PRO A 141 -9.48 22.49 13.54
C PRO A 141 -8.41 21.43 13.25
N ASN A 142 -8.74 20.42 12.45
CA ASN A 142 -7.79 19.41 11.95
C ASN A 142 -7.43 19.67 10.48
N VAL A 143 -7.08 20.91 10.15
CA VAL A 143 -6.78 21.36 8.76
C VAL A 143 -5.28 21.58 8.52
N ALA A 144 -4.46 21.30 9.54
CA ALA A 144 -3.01 21.39 9.50
C ALA A 144 -2.40 20.31 10.40
N ARG A 145 -1.13 19.97 10.16
CA ARG A 145 -0.41 18.97 10.95
C ARG A 145 -0.44 19.34 12.45
N PRO A 146 -0.91 18.43 13.32
CA PRO A 146 -0.91 18.67 14.76
C PRO A 146 0.51 18.81 15.34
N LYS A 147 0.60 19.56 16.44
CA LYS A 147 1.86 19.75 17.20
C LYS A 147 2.26 18.49 17.94
N GLY A 148 3.55 18.19 17.94
CA GLY A 148 4.13 17.03 18.61
C GLY A 148 3.93 15.71 17.86
N ILE A 149 4.24 14.61 18.53
CA ILE A 149 4.20 13.28 17.93
C ILE A 149 2.79 12.69 17.96
N GLN A 150 2.35 12.16 16.83
CA GLN A 150 1.12 11.40 16.67
C GLN A 150 1.42 9.95 16.29
N VAL A 151 0.55 9.05 16.71
CA VAL A 151 0.53 7.64 16.30
C VAL A 151 -0.83 7.36 15.67
N TRP A 152 -0.87 6.91 14.42
CA TRP A 152 -2.11 6.76 13.67
C TRP A 152 -2.09 5.59 12.69
N ASN A 153 -3.27 5.08 12.38
CA ASN A 153 -3.44 3.91 11.52
C ASN A 153 -3.46 4.30 10.05
N VAL A 154 -2.91 3.42 9.23
CA VAL A 154 -3.06 3.48 7.78
C VAL A 154 -3.34 2.08 7.27
N ALA A 155 -4.19 1.97 6.25
CA ALA A 155 -4.38 0.68 5.59
C ALA A 155 -3.08 0.23 4.90
N PRO A 156 -2.77 -1.09 4.84
CA PRO A 156 -1.57 -1.58 4.15
C PRO A 156 -1.49 -1.14 2.68
N PHE A 157 -2.63 -0.98 2.00
CA PHE A 157 -2.73 -0.49 0.62
C PHE A 157 -2.71 1.04 0.49
N GLY A 158 -2.73 1.77 1.61
CA GLY A 158 -2.75 3.23 1.61
C GLY A 158 -1.44 3.80 1.07
N THR A 159 -1.54 4.71 0.10
CA THR A 159 -0.38 5.52 -0.32
C THR A 159 -0.26 6.71 0.63
N ILE A 160 0.87 6.82 1.32
CA ILE A 160 1.19 7.98 2.16
C ILE A 160 2.52 8.59 1.72
N THR A 161 2.70 9.83 2.15
CA THR A 161 3.80 10.73 1.88
C THR A 161 4.30 11.33 3.20
N ALA A 162 5.43 12.03 3.14
CA ALA A 162 5.96 12.80 4.25
C ALA A 162 5.05 13.98 4.66
N PHE A 163 3.97 14.26 3.93
CA PHE A 163 3.02 15.33 4.23
C PHE A 163 1.76 14.85 4.92
N ASP A 164 1.53 13.53 4.96
CA ASP A 164 0.35 12.98 5.62
C ASP A 164 0.51 13.01 7.14
N TYR A 165 -0.61 13.15 7.82
CA TYR A 165 -0.76 13.10 9.27
C TYR A 165 -2.11 12.49 9.61
N GLY A 166 -2.20 11.87 10.79
CA GLY A 166 -3.43 11.23 11.23
C GLY A 166 -4.40 12.22 11.87
N ASP A 167 -5.67 11.84 11.88
CA ASP A 167 -6.67 12.50 12.69
C ASP A 167 -6.30 12.46 14.19
N PRO A 168 -6.62 13.52 14.96
CA PRO A 168 -6.42 13.51 16.39
C PRO A 168 -7.34 12.48 17.03
N GLY A 169 -6.76 11.44 17.64
CA GLY A 169 -7.52 10.38 18.28
C GLY A 169 -6.63 9.26 18.83
N GLU A 170 -7.26 8.32 19.53
CA GLU A 170 -6.59 7.08 19.92
C GLU A 170 -6.42 6.18 18.68
N PRO A 171 -5.25 5.54 18.53
CA PRO A 171 -5.05 4.64 17.41
C PRO A 171 -5.97 3.43 17.53
N LEU A 172 -6.62 3.10 16.41
CA LEU A 172 -7.38 1.87 16.23
C LEU A 172 -6.43 0.64 16.27
N PRO A 173 -6.97 -0.58 16.39
CA PRO A 173 -6.15 -1.76 16.27
C PRO A 173 -5.43 -1.82 14.91
N ILE A 174 -4.14 -2.15 14.93
CA ILE A 174 -3.45 -2.64 13.73
C ILE A 174 -4.12 -3.98 13.39
N ALA A 175 -4.79 -4.07 12.25
CA ALA A 175 -5.55 -5.25 11.85
C ALA A 175 -4.85 -6.00 10.72
N VAL A 176 -4.64 -7.30 10.91
CA VAL A 176 -4.09 -8.21 9.89
C VAL A 176 -5.02 -9.39 9.71
N ALA A 177 -5.53 -9.59 8.50
CA ALA A 177 -6.25 -10.79 8.12
C ALA A 177 -5.29 -11.74 7.40
N ALA A 178 -5.17 -12.96 7.90
CA ALA A 178 -4.22 -13.95 7.42
C ALA A 178 -4.83 -15.36 7.37
N ALA A 179 -4.11 -16.28 6.74
CA ALA A 179 -4.38 -17.71 6.77
C ALA A 179 -3.25 -18.45 7.50
N ARG A 180 -3.40 -19.74 7.79
CA ARG A 180 -2.27 -20.55 8.26
C ARG A 180 -1.21 -20.62 7.18
N ASN A 181 0.06 -20.67 7.58
CA ASN A 181 1.21 -20.71 6.66
C ASN A 181 1.29 -19.51 5.70
N SER A 182 0.85 -18.33 6.14
CA SER A 182 0.81 -17.14 5.29
C SER A 182 1.62 -15.99 5.86
N VAL A 183 1.91 -15.00 5.01
CA VAL A 183 2.61 -13.76 5.38
C VAL A 183 1.77 -12.58 4.95
N PHE A 184 1.31 -11.78 5.92
CA PHE A 184 0.52 -10.57 5.68
C PHE A 184 1.00 -9.46 6.61
N SER A 185 0.79 -8.20 6.21
CA SER A 185 1.31 -7.06 6.97
C SER A 185 0.21 -6.11 7.41
N GLY A 186 0.35 -5.62 8.64
CA GLY A 186 -0.34 -4.44 9.15
C GLY A 186 0.54 -3.22 9.02
N ARG A 187 -0.04 -2.02 9.20
CA ARG A 187 0.72 -0.77 9.09
C ARG A 187 0.29 0.24 10.15
N LEU A 188 1.26 0.99 10.66
CA LEU A 188 1.10 2.10 11.59
C LEU A 188 2.01 3.24 11.16
N VAL A 189 1.64 4.46 11.49
CA VAL A 189 2.47 5.63 11.22
C VAL A 189 2.74 6.38 12.51
N VAL A 190 3.98 6.83 12.66
CA VAL A 190 4.36 7.83 13.67
C VAL A 190 4.75 9.09 12.92
N SER A 191 4.13 10.23 13.24
CA SER A 191 4.44 11.50 12.57
C SER A 191 4.55 12.65 13.55
N SER A 192 5.21 13.73 13.14
CA SER A 192 5.44 14.90 13.99
C SER A 192 5.65 16.16 13.16
N ASP A 193 5.37 17.33 13.73
CA ASP A 193 5.79 18.63 13.17
C ASP A 193 7.27 18.94 13.41
N GLN A 194 7.96 18.09 14.19
CA GLN A 194 9.39 18.17 14.50
C GLN A 194 10.11 16.86 14.16
N THR A 195 11.44 16.87 14.16
CA THR A 195 12.25 15.64 14.00
C THR A 195 11.89 14.63 15.07
N ILE A 196 11.58 13.39 14.68
CA ILE A 196 11.33 12.30 15.63
C ILE A 196 12.68 11.72 16.03
N LYS A 197 12.97 11.67 17.34
CA LYS A 197 14.22 11.12 17.88
C LYS A 197 13.95 9.90 18.76
N GLY A 198 14.80 8.89 18.65
CA GLY A 198 14.77 7.70 19.50
C GLY A 198 13.48 6.89 19.37
N LEU A 199 12.92 6.81 18.15
CA LEU A 199 11.73 5.99 17.90
C LEU A 199 12.04 4.52 18.15
N LYS A 200 11.33 3.93 19.11
CA LYS A 200 11.39 2.51 19.46
C LYS A 200 10.00 1.90 19.33
N VAL A 201 9.95 0.75 18.68
CA VAL A 201 8.72 -0.01 18.44
C VAL A 201 8.98 -1.44 18.89
N THR A 202 8.10 -1.98 19.73
CA THR A 202 8.19 -3.36 20.22
C THR A 202 6.83 -4.03 20.12
N VAL A 203 6.84 -5.34 19.89
CA VAL A 203 5.63 -6.15 19.74
C VAL A 203 5.69 -7.24 20.80
N GLY A 204 4.61 -7.42 21.56
CA GLY A 204 4.49 -8.54 22.48
C GLY A 204 3.94 -9.79 21.80
N ASP A 205 3.89 -10.89 22.55
CA ASP A 205 3.14 -12.08 22.12
C ASP A 205 1.66 -11.74 21.87
N LEU A 206 1.07 -12.37 20.86
CA LEU A 206 -0.36 -12.23 20.55
C LEU A 206 -1.09 -13.48 21.03
N ARG A 207 -2.04 -13.31 21.93
CA ARG A 207 -2.80 -14.41 22.54
C ARG A 207 -4.10 -14.60 21.79
N LEU A 208 -4.45 -15.85 21.51
CA LEU A 208 -5.76 -16.18 20.95
C LEU A 208 -6.84 -15.74 21.96
N ALA A 209 -7.81 -14.94 21.50
CA ALA A 209 -8.87 -14.42 22.35
C ALA A 209 -9.72 -15.55 22.98
N GLU A 210 -9.89 -16.66 22.24
CA GLU A 210 -10.62 -17.83 22.67
C GLU A 210 -9.72 -19.09 22.57
N GLY A 211 -9.22 -19.53 23.72
CA GLY A 211 -8.33 -20.69 23.83
C GLY A 211 -6.86 -20.32 24.09
N GLY A 212 -6.10 -21.19 24.73
CA GLY A 212 -4.75 -20.87 25.24
C GLY A 212 -3.61 -20.82 24.22
N ALA A 213 -3.88 -20.60 22.93
CA ALA A 213 -2.83 -20.54 21.90
C ALA A 213 -2.20 -19.14 21.79
N THR A 214 -0.95 -19.09 21.33
CA THR A 214 -0.18 -17.85 21.23
C THR A 214 0.58 -17.81 19.91
N LEU A 215 0.55 -16.67 19.22
CA LEU A 215 1.55 -16.32 18.22
C LEU A 215 2.71 -15.61 18.95
N PRO A 216 3.92 -16.17 18.94
CA PRO A 216 5.04 -15.53 19.63
C PRO A 216 5.41 -14.22 18.94
N GLN A 217 6.00 -13.27 19.68
CA GLN A 217 6.49 -12.00 19.11
C GLN A 217 7.41 -12.21 17.89
N SER A 218 8.16 -13.33 17.83
CA SER A 218 9.04 -13.68 16.71
C SER A 218 8.30 -13.97 15.40
N ALA A 219 6.97 -14.19 15.45
CA ALA A 219 6.13 -14.29 14.26
C ALA A 219 5.90 -12.92 13.59
N VAL A 220 6.26 -11.82 14.26
CA VAL A 220 6.07 -10.45 13.77
C VAL A 220 7.42 -9.80 13.49
N ARG A 221 7.62 -9.38 12.24
CA ARG A 221 8.74 -8.54 11.83
C ARG A 221 8.30 -7.09 11.74
N VAL A 222 8.94 -6.20 12.49
CA VAL A 222 8.71 -4.75 12.43
C VAL A 222 9.70 -4.15 11.45
N GLN A 223 9.21 -3.39 10.47
CA GLN A 223 10.06 -2.79 9.43
C GLN A 223 9.71 -1.31 9.24
N TYR A 224 10.73 -0.48 9.08
CA TYR A 224 10.63 0.92 8.75
C TYR A 224 10.69 1.12 7.23
N ALA A 225 9.73 1.84 6.66
CA ALA A 225 9.83 2.24 5.26
C ALA A 225 10.79 3.42 5.12
N GLU A 226 11.90 3.23 4.43
CA GLU A 226 12.88 4.30 4.20
C GLU A 226 12.32 5.36 3.24
N PRO A 227 12.65 6.64 3.44
CA PRO A 227 12.32 7.68 2.46
C PRO A 227 12.90 7.35 1.09
N ALA A 228 12.13 7.63 0.05
CA ALA A 228 12.60 7.52 -1.31
C ALA A 228 13.69 8.57 -1.59
N VAL A 229 14.79 8.13 -2.19
CA VAL A 229 15.87 9.01 -2.63
C VAL A 229 16.14 8.77 -4.11
N ALA A 230 16.36 9.86 -4.85
CA ALA A 230 16.53 9.80 -6.31
C ALA A 230 17.69 8.90 -6.75
N ALA A 231 18.73 8.77 -5.91
CA ALA A 231 19.87 7.88 -6.16
C ALA A 231 19.51 6.38 -6.10
N LYS A 232 18.41 5.99 -5.46
CA LYS A 232 17.99 4.59 -5.28
C LYS A 232 16.75 4.19 -6.08
N CYS A 233 15.86 5.13 -6.41
CA CYS A 233 14.58 4.82 -7.04
C CYS A 233 13.95 6.03 -7.74
N TRP A 234 12.99 5.75 -8.63
CA TRP A 234 12.16 6.75 -9.32
C TRP A 234 10.94 7.22 -8.49
N THR A 235 10.77 6.67 -7.29
CA THR A 235 9.70 7.06 -6.38
C THR A 235 9.87 8.52 -5.96
N PRO A 236 8.81 9.36 -5.98
CA PRO A 236 8.89 10.75 -5.56
C PRO A 236 9.54 10.92 -4.17
N PRO A 237 10.38 11.95 -3.95
CA PRO A 237 11.20 12.10 -2.74
C PRO A 237 10.39 12.32 -1.45
N ASN A 238 9.10 12.65 -1.57
CA ASN A 238 8.18 12.74 -0.44
C ASN A 238 7.48 11.42 -0.12
N ARG A 239 7.82 10.32 -0.79
CA ARG A 239 7.26 8.98 -0.55
C ARG A 239 8.33 8.06 0.05
N PHE A 240 7.98 6.79 0.20
CA PHE A 240 8.79 5.75 0.80
C PHE A 240 9.12 4.66 -0.22
N ASN A 241 10.25 3.96 -0.02
CA ASN A 241 10.75 2.96 -0.95
C ASN A 241 10.94 1.58 -0.29
N GLY A 242 12.13 1.30 0.26
CA GLY A 242 12.48 0.01 0.84
C GLY A 242 11.98 -0.19 2.27
N LEU A 243 11.90 -1.44 2.71
CA LEU A 243 11.58 -1.81 4.10
C LEU A 243 12.85 -2.27 4.81
N LEU A 244 13.23 -1.57 5.88
CA LEU A 244 14.42 -1.81 6.68
C LEU A 244 14.04 -2.39 8.04
N ASP A 245 14.84 -3.32 8.58
CA ASP A 245 14.65 -3.83 9.94
C ASP A 245 15.01 -2.81 11.02
N ALA A 246 15.98 -1.94 10.73
CA ALA A 246 16.43 -0.92 11.65
C ALA A 246 15.61 0.36 11.48
N ILE A 247 15.11 0.89 12.59
CA ILE A 247 14.57 2.25 12.67
C ILE A 247 15.76 3.20 12.89
N PRO A 248 15.93 4.26 12.08
CA PRO A 248 17.02 5.22 12.27
C PRO A 248 16.88 6.00 13.59
N ALA A 249 17.99 6.49 14.13
CA ALA A 249 18.01 7.23 15.39
C ALA A 249 17.20 8.54 15.32
N GLU A 250 17.18 9.18 14.15
CA GLU A 250 16.41 10.39 13.88
C GLU A 250 15.65 10.25 12.55
N ILE A 251 14.41 10.75 12.52
CA ILE A 251 13.59 10.89 11.32
C ILE A 251 13.32 12.38 11.11
N PRO A 252 13.95 13.02 10.11
CA PRO A 252 13.92 14.47 9.94
C PRO A 252 12.58 14.97 9.37
N VAL A 253 12.32 16.26 9.56
CA VAL A 253 11.19 16.96 8.92
C VAL A 253 11.45 17.15 7.43
N THR A 254 10.49 16.75 6.61
CA THR A 254 10.44 17.13 5.19
C THR A 254 9.82 18.52 5.07
N GLN A 255 10.65 19.53 4.83
CA GLN A 255 10.26 20.96 4.89
C GLN A 255 9.46 21.46 3.67
N LYS A 256 9.71 20.91 2.47
CA LYS A 256 9.12 21.41 1.23
C LYS A 256 7.81 20.68 0.90
N GLY A 257 6.66 21.25 1.27
CA GLY A 257 5.35 20.71 0.88
C GLY A 257 4.19 21.30 1.69
N PRO A 258 2.94 20.90 1.39
CA PRO A 258 1.73 21.51 1.96
C PRO A 258 1.53 21.25 3.46
N SER A 259 2.24 20.28 4.03
CA SER A 259 2.12 19.89 5.45
C SER A 259 3.43 19.29 5.96
N ALA A 260 4.48 20.11 5.98
CA ALA A 260 5.82 19.73 6.41
C ALA A 260 5.80 18.95 7.73
N GLY A 261 6.58 17.87 7.79
CA GLY A 261 6.67 17.04 8.99
C GLY A 261 7.65 15.88 8.85
N ALA A 262 7.91 15.22 9.97
CA ALA A 262 8.59 13.93 10.03
C ALA A 262 7.54 12.82 10.00
N VAL A 263 7.75 11.78 9.20
CA VAL A 263 6.82 10.65 9.06
C VAL A 263 7.60 9.35 9.01
N ALA A 264 7.31 8.44 9.94
CA ALA A 264 7.80 7.08 9.99
C ALA A 264 6.67 6.09 9.70
N SER A 265 6.75 5.45 8.53
CA SER A 265 5.83 4.39 8.12
C SER A 265 6.34 3.05 8.60
N LEU A 266 5.62 2.42 9.53
CA LEU A 266 5.98 1.15 10.16
C LEU A 266 5.11 0.01 9.63
N TRP A 267 5.76 -1.06 9.20
CA TRP A 267 5.13 -2.29 8.71
C TRP A 267 5.30 -3.42 9.72
N PHE A 268 4.22 -4.16 9.96
CA PHE A 268 4.16 -5.29 10.89
C PHE A 268 3.85 -6.54 10.10
N THR A 269 4.89 -7.19 9.58
CA THR A 269 4.77 -8.38 8.75
C THR A 269 4.64 -9.61 9.64
N VAL A 270 3.47 -10.26 9.59
CA VAL A 270 3.13 -11.42 10.39
C VAL A 270 3.29 -12.69 9.57
N ARG A 271 4.20 -13.57 9.97
CA ARG A 271 4.33 -14.93 9.43
C ARG A 271 3.54 -15.88 10.33
N VAL A 272 2.38 -16.30 9.86
CA VAL A 272 1.52 -17.23 10.62
C VAL A 272 2.03 -18.67 10.44
N PRO A 273 2.35 -19.39 11.53
CA PRO A 273 2.73 -20.80 11.45
C PRO A 273 1.69 -21.68 10.75
N LYS A 274 2.14 -22.77 10.14
CA LYS A 274 1.28 -23.70 9.39
C LYS A 274 0.26 -24.41 10.26
N ASP A 275 0.58 -24.62 11.52
CA ASP A 275 -0.22 -25.29 12.54
C ASP A 275 -0.94 -24.32 13.50
N ALA A 276 -0.86 -23.00 13.25
CA ALA A 276 -1.51 -22.01 14.09
C ALA A 276 -3.03 -22.27 14.18
N ARG A 277 -3.59 -22.17 15.40
CA ARG A 277 -5.05 -22.27 15.58
C ARG A 277 -5.75 -21.13 14.85
N ALA A 278 -6.92 -21.40 14.30
CA ALA A 278 -7.74 -20.36 13.68
C ALA A 278 -8.39 -19.50 14.77
N GLY A 279 -8.70 -18.25 14.44
CA GLY A 279 -9.34 -17.29 15.35
C GLY A 279 -8.58 -15.97 15.44
N THR A 280 -8.98 -15.15 16.39
CA THR A 280 -8.43 -13.79 16.56
C THR A 280 -7.39 -13.77 17.67
N TYR A 281 -6.16 -13.44 17.31
CA TYR A 281 -5.06 -13.21 18.25
C TYR A 281 -4.96 -11.72 18.55
N GLU A 282 -4.83 -11.38 19.82
CA GLU A 282 -4.76 -10.01 20.32
C GLU A 282 -3.52 -9.79 21.18
N GLY A 283 -2.95 -8.60 21.03
CA GLY A 283 -1.84 -8.11 21.83
C GLY A 283 -1.67 -6.62 21.61
N ALA A 284 -0.46 -6.11 21.81
CA ALA A 284 -0.16 -4.70 21.62
C ALA A 284 1.21 -4.47 20.98
N VAL A 285 1.28 -3.40 20.20
CA VAL A 285 2.51 -2.75 19.78
C VAL A 285 2.77 -1.59 20.73
N THR A 286 3.96 -1.55 21.33
CA THR A 286 4.37 -0.43 22.18
C THR A 286 5.27 0.50 21.37
N VAL A 287 4.88 1.77 21.29
CA VAL A 287 5.59 2.85 20.59
C VAL A 287 6.11 3.86 21.62
N ALA A 288 7.39 4.19 21.52
CA ALA A 288 8.02 5.22 22.34
C ALA A 288 8.97 6.07 21.47
N ALA A 289 9.08 7.35 21.79
CA ALA A 289 10.03 8.28 21.19
C ALA A 289 10.27 9.43 22.17
N MET A 290 11.34 10.20 21.97
CA MET A 290 11.58 11.39 22.79
C MET A 290 10.42 12.39 22.63
N GLY A 291 9.78 12.78 23.73
CA GLY A 291 8.61 13.66 23.71
C GLY A 291 7.27 12.96 23.44
N LEU A 292 7.26 11.63 23.25
CA LEU A 292 6.05 10.82 23.15
C LEU A 292 5.88 10.01 24.45
N LYS A 293 4.75 10.18 25.14
CA LYS A 293 4.34 9.23 26.19
C LYS A 293 4.22 7.85 25.56
N THR A 294 4.80 6.83 26.19
CA THR A 294 4.71 5.44 25.70
C THR A 294 3.27 5.07 25.39
N THR A 295 3.01 4.71 24.13
CA THR A 295 1.68 4.44 23.60
C THR A 295 1.57 2.96 23.25
N ALA A 296 0.61 2.27 23.85
CA ALA A 296 0.23 0.93 23.46
C ALA A 296 -0.85 1.01 22.37
N VAL A 297 -0.58 0.44 21.20
CA VAL A 297 -1.52 0.32 20.09
C VAL A 297 -2.03 -1.11 20.05
N PRO A 298 -3.35 -1.36 20.09
CA PRO A 298 -3.87 -2.72 19.98
C PRO A 298 -3.43 -3.37 18.67
N PHE A 299 -3.09 -4.66 18.71
CA PHE A 299 -2.70 -5.43 17.55
C PHE A 299 -3.59 -6.67 17.45
N ARG A 300 -4.29 -6.80 16.32
CA ARG A 300 -5.20 -7.90 16.04
C ARG A 300 -4.80 -8.65 14.78
N VAL A 301 -4.60 -9.95 14.92
CA VAL A 301 -4.36 -10.87 13.79
C VAL A 301 -5.50 -11.89 13.75
N THR A 302 -6.28 -11.86 12.68
CA THR A 302 -7.33 -12.87 12.43
C THR A 302 -6.79 -13.95 11.51
N VAL A 303 -6.65 -15.17 12.04
CA VAL A 303 -6.18 -16.35 11.31
C VAL A 303 -7.37 -17.18 10.84
N SER A 304 -7.54 -17.26 9.52
CA SER A 304 -8.55 -18.11 8.87
C SER A 304 -8.18 -19.59 8.99
N GLY A 305 -9.19 -20.48 8.99
CA GLY A 305 -8.98 -21.93 9.14
C GLY A 305 -8.36 -22.65 7.94
N TRP A 306 -8.22 -21.97 6.79
CA TRP A 306 -7.53 -22.49 5.61
C TRP A 306 -6.01 -22.33 5.75
N THR A 307 -5.28 -23.26 5.13
CA THR A 307 -3.80 -23.29 5.11
C THR A 307 -3.29 -23.02 3.71
N MET A 308 -2.47 -21.98 3.56
CA MET A 308 -1.77 -21.73 2.31
C MET A 308 -0.72 -22.82 2.05
N PRO A 309 -0.54 -23.26 0.78
CA PRO A 309 0.58 -24.13 0.45
C PRO A 309 1.90 -23.39 0.67
N ASP A 310 3.00 -24.11 0.79
CA ASP A 310 4.33 -23.51 0.81
C ASP A 310 4.59 -22.79 -0.54
N PRO A 311 5.40 -21.73 -0.61
CA PRO A 311 5.55 -20.93 -1.84
C PRO A 311 5.81 -21.74 -3.10
N LYS A 312 6.64 -22.80 -3.03
CA LYS A 312 6.91 -23.70 -4.17
C LYS A 312 5.65 -24.38 -4.75
N GLY A 313 4.59 -24.51 -3.94
CA GLY A 313 3.29 -25.05 -4.32
C GLY A 313 2.24 -23.99 -4.67
N PHE A 314 2.60 -22.71 -4.77
CA PHE A 314 1.70 -21.68 -5.29
C PHE A 314 1.30 -22.00 -6.73
N ARG A 315 0.00 -21.90 -7.03
CA ARG A 315 -0.55 -22.04 -8.39
C ARG A 315 -0.15 -20.86 -9.29
N GLN A 316 -0.02 -19.69 -8.70
CA GLN A 316 0.52 -18.51 -9.37
C GLN A 316 2.04 -18.60 -9.39
N HIS A 317 2.62 -18.43 -10.57
CA HIS A 317 4.06 -18.31 -10.77
C HIS A 317 4.38 -16.86 -11.09
N HIS A 318 5.34 -16.30 -10.36
CA HIS A 318 5.83 -14.95 -10.61
C HIS A 318 7.05 -15.04 -11.54
N LEU A 319 7.11 -14.14 -12.51
CA LEU A 319 8.18 -14.02 -13.51
C LEU A 319 8.92 -12.71 -13.25
N THR A 320 9.54 -12.61 -12.08
CA THR A 320 10.29 -11.40 -11.70
C THR A 320 11.65 -11.43 -12.36
N PHE A 321 11.87 -10.45 -13.23
CA PHE A 321 13.14 -10.26 -13.90
C PHE A 321 14.22 -9.84 -12.91
N VAL A 322 15.37 -10.52 -12.95
CA VAL A 322 16.56 -10.17 -12.17
C VAL A 322 17.66 -9.66 -13.08
N SER A 323 18.44 -8.69 -12.59
CA SER A 323 19.75 -8.36 -13.15
C SER A 323 20.79 -8.69 -12.09
N GLN A 324 21.70 -9.59 -12.43
CA GLN A 324 22.75 -10.04 -11.55
C GLN A 324 23.79 -8.93 -11.38
N GLU A 325 24.20 -8.31 -12.47
CA GLU A 325 25.17 -7.22 -12.52
C GLU A 325 24.71 -5.98 -11.74
N ALA A 326 23.39 -5.70 -11.75
CA ALA A 326 22.83 -4.61 -10.95
C ALA A 326 23.08 -4.77 -9.45
N VAL A 327 23.15 -6.02 -8.95
CA VAL A 327 23.50 -6.28 -7.55
C VAL A 327 24.94 -5.88 -7.27
N ALA A 328 25.89 -6.33 -8.10
CA ALA A 328 27.29 -5.95 -7.97
C ALA A 328 27.48 -4.43 -8.02
N LYS A 329 26.84 -3.77 -9.01
CA LYS A 329 26.90 -2.31 -9.20
C LYS A 329 26.32 -1.55 -8.01
N HIS A 330 25.17 -1.97 -7.49
CA HIS A 330 24.52 -1.30 -6.37
C HIS A 330 25.39 -1.32 -5.10
N TYR A 331 26.05 -2.45 -4.83
CA TYR A 331 26.86 -2.63 -3.63
C TYR A 331 28.35 -2.31 -3.84
N GLY A 332 28.76 -1.93 -5.05
CA GLY A 332 30.15 -1.63 -5.39
C GLY A 332 31.11 -2.82 -5.20
N VAL A 333 30.65 -4.04 -5.47
CA VAL A 333 31.46 -5.26 -5.32
C VAL A 333 31.87 -5.80 -6.70
N PRO A 334 33.02 -6.50 -6.84
CA PRO A 334 33.43 -7.06 -8.12
C PRO A 334 32.43 -8.09 -8.64
N LEU A 335 32.20 -8.10 -9.95
CA LEU A 335 31.39 -9.12 -10.63
C LEU A 335 31.93 -10.51 -10.31
N TRP A 336 30.99 -11.45 -10.13
CA TRP A 336 31.23 -12.87 -9.83
C TRP A 336 32.09 -13.19 -8.59
N SER A 337 32.43 -12.19 -7.76
CA SER A 337 33.10 -12.42 -6.47
C SER A 337 32.21 -13.21 -5.50
N GLU A 338 32.80 -13.85 -4.48
CA GLU A 338 32.03 -14.52 -3.43
C GLU A 338 31.01 -13.58 -2.77
N LYS A 339 31.39 -12.30 -2.60
CA LYS A 339 30.48 -11.31 -2.03
C LYS A 339 29.30 -11.01 -2.95
N HIS A 340 29.52 -10.97 -4.26
CA HIS A 340 28.46 -10.81 -5.24
C HIS A 340 27.47 -12.00 -5.19
N PHE A 341 27.97 -13.24 -5.14
CA PHE A 341 27.13 -14.44 -4.98
C PHE A 341 26.34 -14.46 -3.67
N GLU A 342 26.95 -14.04 -2.55
CA GLU A 342 26.23 -13.88 -1.27
C GLU A 342 25.05 -12.91 -1.41
N LEU A 343 25.25 -11.77 -2.07
CA LEU A 343 24.20 -10.76 -2.26
C LEU A 343 23.11 -11.21 -3.24
N MET A 344 23.48 -11.87 -4.35
CA MET A 344 22.50 -12.50 -5.26
C MET A 344 21.65 -13.54 -4.52
N GLY A 345 22.25 -14.31 -3.61
CA GLY A 345 21.54 -15.27 -2.77
C GLY A 345 20.45 -14.62 -1.91
N LYS A 346 20.70 -13.42 -1.39
CA LYS A 346 19.69 -12.65 -0.63
C LYS A 346 18.51 -12.23 -1.52
N SER A 347 18.78 -11.80 -2.76
CA SER A 347 17.72 -11.49 -3.73
C SER A 347 16.91 -12.73 -4.07
N LEU A 348 17.56 -13.86 -4.35
CA LEU A 348 16.90 -15.15 -4.64
C LEU A 348 16.04 -15.63 -3.46
N ALA A 349 16.49 -15.43 -2.22
CA ALA A 349 15.71 -15.78 -1.04
C ALA A 349 14.39 -14.99 -0.95
N LEU A 350 14.39 -13.70 -1.33
CA LEU A 350 13.16 -12.90 -1.40
C LEU A 350 12.24 -13.39 -2.53
N LEU A 351 12.79 -13.77 -3.68
CA LEU A 351 12.02 -14.35 -4.79
C LEU A 351 11.39 -15.69 -4.43
N ALA A 352 12.04 -16.48 -3.58
CA ALA A 352 11.53 -17.75 -3.07
C ALA A 352 10.17 -17.59 -2.35
N GLU A 353 10.01 -16.52 -1.57
CA GLU A 353 8.78 -16.25 -0.79
C GLU A 353 7.54 -16.06 -1.67
N VAL A 354 7.74 -15.66 -2.93
CA VAL A 354 6.66 -15.44 -3.91
C VAL A 354 6.71 -16.44 -5.07
N ASN A 355 7.43 -17.57 -4.92
CA ASN A 355 7.57 -18.58 -5.98
C ASN A 355 8.05 -18.01 -7.33
N SER A 356 8.87 -16.96 -7.31
CA SER A 356 9.49 -16.44 -8.53
C SER A 356 10.72 -17.27 -8.85
N ARG A 357 10.63 -18.05 -9.94
CA ARG A 357 11.68 -18.99 -10.34
C ARG A 357 12.16 -18.82 -11.78
N GLU A 358 11.74 -17.74 -12.44
CA GLU A 358 12.37 -17.36 -13.69
C GLU A 358 13.82 -16.96 -13.44
N ILE A 359 14.74 -17.56 -14.19
CA ILE A 359 16.15 -17.23 -14.12
C ILE A 359 16.64 -16.88 -15.52
N PRO A 360 16.86 -15.59 -15.81
CA PRO A 360 17.48 -15.15 -17.05
C PRO A 360 18.99 -15.29 -16.98
N ILE A 361 19.57 -15.88 -18.03
CA ILE A 361 21.01 -16.03 -18.23
C ILE A 361 21.37 -15.40 -19.57
N ASN A 362 22.19 -14.35 -19.54
CA ASN A 362 22.73 -13.72 -20.74
C ASN A 362 23.96 -14.52 -21.21
N LEU A 363 23.87 -15.11 -22.42
CA LEU A 363 24.97 -15.89 -23.00
C LEU A 363 26.03 -15.02 -23.69
N GLY A 364 25.71 -13.77 -24.01
CA GLY A 364 26.61 -12.77 -24.56
C GLY A 364 26.59 -11.48 -23.75
N VAL A 365 27.58 -10.62 -23.97
CA VAL A 365 27.65 -9.27 -23.41
C VAL A 365 26.66 -8.34 -24.11
N ASP A 366 26.26 -7.27 -23.42
CA ASP A 366 25.39 -6.20 -23.93
C ASP A 366 24.05 -6.66 -24.52
N PHE A 367 23.45 -7.72 -23.95
CA PHE A 367 22.21 -8.31 -24.48
C PHE A 367 21.03 -7.32 -24.55
N TYR A 368 21.02 -6.28 -23.71
CA TYR A 368 19.93 -5.29 -23.66
C TYR A 368 20.26 -3.97 -24.38
N GLY A 369 21.47 -3.82 -24.97
CA GLY A 369 21.95 -2.67 -25.73
C GLY A 369 22.20 -1.37 -24.93
N VAL A 370 21.27 -0.97 -24.05
CA VAL A 370 21.38 0.28 -23.28
C VAL A 370 21.58 -0.05 -21.80
N SER A 371 22.84 -0.02 -21.35
CA SER A 371 23.24 -0.49 -20.01
C SER A 371 22.99 -1.98 -19.79
N GLY A 372 23.30 -2.79 -20.82
CA GLY A 372 23.30 -4.25 -20.72
C GLY A 372 24.37 -4.78 -19.77
N ASN A 373 24.58 -6.10 -19.81
CA ASN A 373 25.59 -6.76 -19.00
C ASN A 373 27.00 -6.57 -19.59
N GLU A 374 27.94 -6.06 -18.79
CA GLU A 374 29.34 -5.87 -19.19
C GLU A 374 30.09 -7.20 -19.37
N GLU A 375 29.70 -8.23 -18.62
CA GLU A 375 30.19 -9.60 -18.70
C GLU A 375 29.03 -10.57 -18.93
N SER A 376 29.29 -11.74 -19.52
CA SER A 376 28.34 -12.85 -19.63
C SER A 376 28.69 -13.98 -18.65
N MET A 377 27.68 -14.76 -18.24
CA MET A 377 27.91 -15.92 -17.37
C MET A 377 28.58 -17.10 -18.09
N VAL A 378 28.53 -17.10 -19.42
CA VAL A 378 29.29 -17.99 -20.29
C VAL A 378 30.35 -17.16 -21.01
N ARG A 379 31.62 -17.47 -20.81
CA ARG A 379 32.72 -16.75 -21.47
C ARG A 379 33.11 -17.45 -22.76
N TRP A 380 33.24 -16.67 -23.84
CA TRP A 380 33.63 -17.12 -25.17
C TRP A 380 35.12 -16.84 -25.37
N VAL A 381 35.95 -17.88 -25.39
CA VAL A 381 37.41 -17.77 -25.44
C VAL A 381 37.92 -18.12 -26.83
N LYS A 382 38.25 -17.09 -27.62
CA LYS A 382 38.78 -17.26 -28.97
C LYS A 382 40.16 -17.93 -28.95
N GLN A 383 40.32 -18.95 -29.78
CA GLN A 383 41.55 -19.71 -29.96
C GLN A 383 42.41 -19.12 -31.10
N PRO A 384 43.72 -19.42 -31.16
CA PRO A 384 44.61 -18.92 -32.22
C PRO A 384 44.18 -19.28 -33.64
N ASP A 385 43.50 -20.42 -33.83
CA ASP A 385 43.00 -20.90 -35.11
C ASP A 385 41.65 -20.29 -35.54
N GLY A 386 41.09 -19.40 -34.72
CA GLY A 386 39.80 -18.75 -34.96
C GLY A 386 38.58 -19.50 -34.40
N SER A 387 38.75 -20.70 -33.83
CA SER A 387 37.70 -21.41 -33.10
C SER A 387 37.45 -20.78 -31.71
N PHE A 388 36.43 -21.27 -31.00
CA PHE A 388 36.12 -20.83 -29.63
C PHE A 388 36.08 -22.02 -28.67
N THR A 389 36.60 -21.82 -27.46
CA THR A 389 36.29 -22.63 -26.28
C THR A 389 35.44 -21.82 -25.31
N TYR A 390 34.87 -22.47 -24.30
CA TYR A 390 33.88 -21.87 -23.42
C TYR A 390 34.23 -22.12 -21.95
N ASP A 391 34.09 -21.09 -21.12
CA ASP A 391 34.18 -21.20 -19.66
C ASP A 391 32.79 -20.99 -19.04
N PHE A 392 32.29 -22.04 -18.38
CA PHE A 392 30.99 -22.10 -17.71
C PHE A 392 31.09 -21.91 -16.19
N SER A 393 32.27 -21.62 -15.64
CA SER A 393 32.47 -21.58 -14.18
C SER A 393 31.52 -20.64 -13.45
N VAL A 394 31.22 -19.46 -14.04
CA VAL A 394 30.25 -18.51 -13.46
C VAL A 394 28.82 -19.01 -13.60
N PHE A 395 28.47 -19.55 -14.77
CA PHE A 395 27.17 -20.15 -15.04
C PHE A 395 26.84 -21.29 -14.08
N ASP A 396 27.74 -22.26 -13.94
CA ASP A 396 27.56 -23.43 -13.07
C ASP A 396 27.41 -23.00 -11.61
N LYS A 397 28.31 -22.13 -11.13
CA LYS A 397 28.26 -21.58 -9.76
C LYS A 397 26.95 -20.84 -9.48
N TYR A 398 26.42 -20.11 -10.46
CA TYR A 398 25.15 -19.40 -10.31
C TYR A 398 23.96 -20.35 -10.30
N LEU A 399 23.94 -21.37 -11.16
CA LEU A 399 22.90 -22.38 -11.15
C LEU A 399 22.91 -23.21 -9.85
N ASP A 400 24.08 -23.48 -9.27
CA ASP A 400 24.19 -24.11 -7.95
C ASP A 400 23.55 -23.24 -6.86
N LEU A 401 23.83 -21.94 -6.86
CA LEU A 401 23.20 -20.98 -5.93
C LEU A 401 21.68 -20.95 -6.11
N VAL A 402 21.20 -20.91 -7.36
CA VAL A 402 19.78 -20.92 -7.70
C VAL A 402 19.11 -22.21 -7.22
N ALA A 403 19.68 -23.37 -7.55
CA ALA A 403 19.16 -24.67 -7.15
C ALA A 403 19.09 -24.81 -5.62
N LYS A 404 20.13 -24.34 -4.92
CA LYS A 404 20.16 -24.30 -3.46
C LYS A 404 19.08 -23.40 -2.85
N THR A 405 18.80 -22.24 -3.46
CA THR A 405 17.96 -21.19 -2.84
C THR A 405 16.48 -21.33 -3.22
N ILE A 406 16.19 -21.39 -4.53
CA ILE A 406 14.81 -21.39 -5.04
C ILE A 406 14.41 -22.73 -5.69
N GLY A 407 15.36 -23.65 -5.85
CA GLY A 407 15.16 -24.92 -6.54
C GLY A 407 15.37 -24.82 -8.05
N LYS A 408 14.81 -25.78 -8.80
CA LYS A 408 14.91 -25.79 -10.27
C LYS A 408 14.26 -24.52 -10.86
N PRO A 409 14.93 -23.79 -11.76
CA PRO A 409 14.34 -22.69 -12.50
C PRO A 409 13.05 -23.08 -13.21
N LEU A 410 12.11 -22.15 -13.30
CA LEU A 410 10.85 -22.29 -14.01
C LEU A 410 10.35 -20.92 -14.51
N PRO A 411 10.67 -20.51 -15.76
CA PRO A 411 11.60 -21.16 -16.70
C PRO A 411 13.07 -20.80 -16.42
N LEU A 412 13.99 -21.63 -16.93
CA LEU A 412 15.36 -21.16 -17.23
C LEU A 412 15.30 -20.44 -18.57
N ARG A 413 15.60 -19.15 -18.60
CA ARG A 413 15.58 -18.35 -19.83
C ARG A 413 17.01 -18.09 -20.28
N LEU A 414 17.42 -18.76 -21.36
CA LEU A 414 18.71 -18.51 -21.99
C LEU A 414 18.53 -17.40 -23.04
N ASN A 415 19.21 -16.29 -22.80
CA ASN A 415 19.19 -15.12 -23.66
C ASN A 415 20.35 -15.25 -24.66
N CYS A 416 20.02 -15.63 -25.90
CA CYS A 416 20.97 -16.02 -26.95
C CYS A 416 20.83 -15.21 -28.25
N TRP A 417 20.23 -14.02 -28.17
CA TRP A 417 20.00 -13.14 -29.33
C TRP A 417 20.63 -11.78 -29.10
N GLY A 418 21.39 -11.31 -30.08
CA GLY A 418 21.94 -9.95 -30.17
C GLY A 418 21.73 -9.47 -31.60
#